data_AF-A0A432T3R0-F1
#
_entry.id   AF-A0A432T3R0-F1
#
_cell.length_a   1.000
_cell.length_b   1.000
_cell.length_c   1.000
_cell.angle_alpha   90.00
_cell.angle_beta   90.00
_cell.angle_gamma   90.00
#
_symmetry.space_group_name_H-M   'P 1'
#
loop_
_entity.id
_entity.type
_entity.pdbx_description
1 polymer ?
#
loop_
_entity_poly.entity_id
_entity_poly.type
_entity_poly.pdbx_seq_one_letter_code
_entity_poly.pdbx_strand_id
1 'polypeptide(L)'
;MQLQQRYPKLFDKLEDKDVELRHLLNVDENYEDYDSEEFEFDFEEYNFIVYIADPVKEALGRESVAKLAKALKEDARFENFVVSEEDLYGLKAKLDADEITEIVMTQVEALV
;
A
#
# COMPACT_ATOMS: atom_id res chain seq x y z
N MET A 1 -19.11 -3.72 4.78
CA MET A 1 -19.32 -3.86 3.31
C MET A 1 -18.29 -4.84 2.80
N GLN A 2 -18.62 -5.70 1.83
CA GLN A 2 -17.66 -6.70 1.31
C GLN A 2 -16.60 -6.01 0.42
N LEU A 3 -15.33 -6.40 0.55
CA LEU A 3 -14.21 -5.84 -0.23
C LEU A 3 -14.45 -5.93 -1.73
N GLN A 4 -14.99 -7.06 -2.20
CA GLN A 4 -15.38 -7.27 -3.59
C GLN A 4 -16.35 -6.21 -4.13
N GLN A 5 -17.24 -5.67 -3.29
CA GLN A 5 -18.18 -4.63 -3.73
C GLN A 5 -17.51 -3.26 -3.84
N ARG A 6 -16.43 -3.03 -3.07
CA ARG A 6 -15.67 -1.77 -3.08
C ARG A 6 -14.60 -1.76 -4.19
N TYR A 7 -13.99 -2.90 -4.45
CA TYR A 7 -12.88 -3.06 -5.40
C TYR A 7 -13.18 -4.14 -6.45
N PRO A 8 -14.27 -3.98 -7.23
CA PRO A 8 -14.74 -5.03 -8.15
C PRO A 8 -13.75 -5.36 -9.28
N LYS A 9 -12.99 -4.40 -9.79
CA LYS A 9 -12.02 -4.66 -10.88
C LYS A 9 -10.83 -5.45 -10.37
N LEU A 10 -10.28 -5.07 -9.20
CA LEU A 10 -9.24 -5.84 -8.55
C LEU A 10 -9.74 -7.28 -8.32
N PHE A 11 -10.91 -7.42 -7.70
CA PHE A 11 -11.50 -8.72 -7.45
C PHE A 11 -11.87 -9.49 -8.72
N ASP A 12 -12.04 -8.88 -9.89
CA ASP A 12 -12.21 -9.60 -11.16
C ASP A 12 -10.92 -10.34 -11.57
N LYS A 13 -9.76 -9.75 -11.28
CA LYS A 13 -8.43 -10.29 -11.60
C LYS A 13 -7.91 -11.34 -10.63
N LEU A 14 -8.32 -11.28 -9.37
CA LEU A 14 -7.85 -12.21 -8.34
C LEU A 14 -8.32 -13.64 -8.63
N GLU A 15 -7.46 -14.64 -8.47
CA GLU A 15 -7.86 -16.05 -8.62
C GLU A 15 -8.79 -16.49 -7.48
N ASP A 16 -8.45 -16.11 -6.25
CA ASP A 16 -9.25 -16.32 -5.05
C ASP A 16 -10.15 -15.11 -4.78
N LYS A 17 -11.47 -15.33 -4.69
CA LYS A 17 -12.45 -14.29 -4.41
C LYS A 17 -12.80 -14.17 -2.92
N ASP A 18 -12.38 -15.13 -2.10
CA ASP A 18 -12.61 -15.17 -0.64
C ASP A 18 -11.44 -14.54 0.15
N VAL A 19 -10.48 -13.94 -0.55
CA VAL A 19 -9.31 -13.27 0.02
C VAL A 19 -9.67 -12.04 0.86
N GLU A 20 -9.03 -11.93 2.03
CA GLU A 20 -9.16 -10.81 2.97
C GLU A 20 -8.16 -9.68 2.67
N LEU A 21 -8.45 -8.47 3.17
CA LEU A 21 -7.64 -7.26 2.93
C LEU A 21 -6.16 -7.45 3.30
N ARG A 22 -5.88 -8.09 4.44
CA ARG A 22 -4.51 -8.37 4.92
C ARG A 22 -3.67 -9.22 3.97
N HIS A 23 -4.31 -9.96 3.06
CA HIS A 23 -3.61 -10.77 2.05
C HIS A 23 -3.36 -9.96 0.76
N LEU A 24 -3.90 -8.75 0.65
CA LEU A 24 -3.77 -7.86 -0.50
C LEU A 24 -2.85 -6.68 -0.18
N LEU A 25 -3.00 -6.12 1.01
CA LEU A 25 -2.31 -4.91 1.46
C LEU A 25 -2.09 -5.00 2.96
N ASN A 26 -0.89 -4.65 3.40
CA ASN A 26 -0.61 -4.40 4.80
C ASN A 26 -0.17 -2.94 5.00
N VAL A 27 -0.69 -2.30 6.04
CA VAL A 27 -0.38 -0.92 6.42
C VAL A 27 -0.14 -0.94 7.92
N ASP A 28 1.14 -0.88 8.30
CA ASP A 28 1.56 -0.93 9.68
C ASP A 28 2.20 0.40 10.07
N GLU A 29 2.00 0.82 11.32
CA GLU A 29 2.68 1.98 11.88
C GLU A 29 4.17 1.65 12.04
N ASN A 30 5.03 2.58 11.60
CA ASN A 30 6.46 2.50 11.80
C ASN A 30 6.79 3.08 13.18
N TYR A 31 7.08 2.22 14.13
CA TYR A 31 7.47 2.60 15.47
C TYR A 31 9.00 2.53 15.62
N GLU A 32 9.54 3.33 16.54
CA GLU A 32 10.93 3.20 16.99
C GLU A 32 11.10 1.84 17.69
N ASP A 33 11.48 0.82 16.94
CA ASP A 33 11.86 -0.47 17.51
C ASP A 33 13.33 -0.37 17.92
N TYR A 34 13.55 -0.19 19.24
CA TYR A 34 14.86 0.08 19.88
C TYR A 34 15.96 -0.95 19.55
N ASP A 35 15.63 -2.09 18.94
CA ASP A 35 16.55 -3.19 18.58
C ASP A 35 16.87 -3.26 17.07
N SER A 36 16.32 -2.39 16.23
CA SER A 36 16.44 -2.50 14.77
C SER A 36 17.40 -1.46 14.18
N GLU A 37 18.71 -1.62 14.44
CA GLU A 37 19.79 -0.79 13.87
C GLU A 37 19.85 -0.79 12.32
N GLU A 38 19.07 -1.66 11.65
CA GLU A 38 19.06 -1.83 10.19
C GLU A 38 17.68 -1.70 9.53
N PHE A 39 16.73 -0.94 10.11
CA PHE A 39 15.47 -0.69 9.39
C PHE A 39 15.63 0.46 8.38
N GLU A 40 15.27 0.22 7.12
CA GLU A 40 15.43 1.20 6.01
C GLU A 40 14.57 2.47 6.17
N PHE A 41 13.55 2.43 7.03
CA PHE A 41 12.62 3.55 7.24
C PHE A 41 12.84 4.18 8.61
N ASP A 42 13.41 5.38 8.61
CA ASP A 42 13.48 6.24 9.78
C ASP A 42 12.05 6.62 10.23
N PHE A 43 11.66 6.24 11.45
CA PHE A 43 10.32 6.47 11.98
C PHE A 43 9.99 7.96 12.18
N GLU A 44 11.01 8.81 12.33
CA GLU A 44 10.83 10.26 12.38
C GLU A 44 10.47 10.81 10.99
N GLU A 45 10.95 10.15 9.93
CA GLU A 45 10.71 10.53 8.53
C GLU A 45 9.54 9.81 7.86
N TYR A 46 9.16 8.61 8.34
CA TYR A 46 8.09 7.77 7.80
C TYR A 46 7.39 7.03 8.95
N ASN A 47 6.15 7.41 9.25
CA ASN A 47 5.39 6.84 10.38
C ASN A 47 4.52 5.62 10.01
N PHE A 48 4.49 5.21 8.73
CA PHE A 48 3.88 3.96 8.31
C PHE A 48 4.73 3.25 7.25
N ILE A 49 4.59 1.93 7.24
CA ILE A 49 5.15 1.02 6.25
C ILE A 49 3.97 0.36 5.53
N VAL A 50 4.02 0.38 4.21
CA VAL A 50 2.99 -0.21 3.35
C VAL A 50 3.60 -1.31 2.51
N TYR A 51 2.97 -2.48 2.56
CA TYR A 51 3.36 -3.66 1.80
C TYR A 51 2.25 -4.08 0.84
N ILE A 52 2.56 -4.13 -0.45
CA ILE A 52 1.65 -4.59 -1.51
C ILE A 52 1.88 -6.07 -1.78
N ALA A 53 0.90 -6.92 -1.46
CA ALA A 53 1.05 -8.35 -1.66
C ALA A 53 1.06 -8.74 -3.16
N ASP A 54 1.68 -9.88 -3.46
CA ASP A 54 1.79 -10.41 -4.84
C ASP A 54 0.46 -10.47 -5.61
N PRO A 55 -0.69 -10.87 -5.03
CA PRO A 55 -1.96 -10.91 -5.77
C PRO A 55 -2.36 -9.55 -6.35
N VAL A 56 -2.03 -8.45 -5.65
CA VAL A 56 -2.29 -7.08 -6.12
C VAL A 56 -1.31 -6.71 -7.23
N LYS A 57 -0.03 -7.04 -7.07
CA LYS A 57 1.00 -6.81 -8.10
C LYS A 57 0.68 -7.57 -9.39
N GLU A 58 0.24 -8.81 -9.28
CA GLU A 58 -0.15 -9.65 -10.42
C GLU A 58 -1.40 -9.11 -11.11
N ALA A 59 -2.39 -8.65 -10.34
CA ALA A 59 -3.60 -8.03 -10.90
C ALA A 59 -3.31 -6.72 -11.65
N LEU A 60 -2.37 -5.90 -11.15
CA LEU A 60 -1.94 -4.65 -11.78
C LEU A 60 -1.03 -4.89 -12.99
N GLY A 61 -0.10 -5.84 -12.88
CA GLY A 61 1.02 -6.02 -13.78
C GLY A 61 2.15 -5.00 -13.57
N ARG A 62 3.38 -5.37 -13.96
CA ARG A 62 4.62 -4.60 -13.70
C ARG A 62 4.55 -3.12 -14.09
N GLU A 63 3.95 -2.79 -15.24
CA GLU A 63 3.88 -1.39 -15.70
C GLU A 63 2.98 -0.54 -14.79
N SER A 64 1.91 -1.11 -14.26
CA SER A 64 0.95 -0.42 -13.41
C SER A 64 1.42 -0.30 -11.96
N VAL A 65 2.28 -1.19 -11.48
CA VAL A 65 2.89 -1.08 -10.14
C VAL A 65 3.77 0.17 -10.05
N ALA A 66 4.59 0.45 -11.07
CA ALA A 66 5.36 1.69 -11.12
C ALA A 66 4.46 2.95 -11.19
N LYS A 67 3.31 2.86 -11.86
CA LYS A 67 2.31 3.94 -11.90
C LYS A 67 1.63 4.13 -10.54
N LEU A 68 1.36 3.06 -9.80
CA LEU A 68 0.82 3.11 -8.45
C LEU A 68 1.78 3.86 -7.52
N ALA A 69 3.04 3.45 -7.48
CA ALA A 69 4.06 4.11 -6.65
C ALA A 69 4.19 5.61 -7.00
N LYS A 70 4.13 5.95 -8.29
CA LYS A 70 4.14 7.36 -8.72
C LYS A 70 2.88 8.11 -8.27
N ALA A 71 1.69 7.52 -8.44
CA ALA A 71 0.42 8.13 -8.05
C ALA A 71 0.35 8.38 -6.53
N LEU A 72 0.83 7.42 -5.73
CA LEU A 72 0.93 7.57 -4.28
C LEU A 72 1.92 8.66 -3.90
N LYS A 73 3.09 8.72 -4.53
CA LYS A 73 4.08 9.78 -4.29
C LYS A 73 3.56 11.19 -4.61
N GLU A 74 2.65 11.32 -5.57
CA GLU A 74 2.05 12.60 -5.97
C GLU A 74 0.81 12.97 -5.13
N ASP A 75 0.37 12.11 -4.21
CA ASP A 75 -0.79 12.36 -3.36
C ASP A 75 -0.45 13.39 -2.27
N ALA A 76 -1.12 14.56 -2.31
CA ALA A 76 -0.85 15.67 -1.41
C ALA A 76 -1.17 15.39 0.07
N ARG A 77 -1.82 14.26 0.37
CA ARG A 77 -2.10 13.83 1.75
C ARG A 77 -0.88 13.19 2.43
N PHE A 78 0.11 12.76 1.66
CA PHE A 78 1.36 12.22 2.19
C PHE A 78 2.40 13.33 2.27
N GLU A 79 2.95 13.56 3.46
CA GLU A 79 3.99 14.54 3.72
C GLU A 79 5.35 14.07 3.19
N ASN A 80 5.59 12.76 3.27
CA ASN A 80 6.78 12.12 2.71
C ASN A 80 6.41 10.73 2.16
N PHE A 81 7.10 10.30 1.10
CA PHE A 81 6.88 9.01 0.48
C PHE A 81 8.17 8.51 -0.18
N VAL A 82 8.58 7.31 0.20
CA VAL A 82 9.74 6.61 -0.34
C VAL A 82 9.35 5.19 -0.76
N VAL A 83 10.00 4.74 -1.83
CA VAL A 83 9.87 3.38 -2.35
C VAL A 83 11.20 2.70 -2.03
N SER A 84 11.20 1.75 -1.11
CA SER A 84 12.38 0.90 -0.84
C SER A 84 12.42 -0.23 -1.88
N GLU A 85 11.29 -0.94 -2.05
CA GLU A 85 11.13 -2.01 -3.02
C GLU A 85 9.88 -1.80 -3.89
N GLU A 86 9.69 -2.65 -4.91
CA GLU A 86 8.52 -2.56 -5.81
C GLU A 86 7.20 -2.69 -5.05
N ASP A 87 7.18 -3.44 -3.94
CA ASP A 87 6.03 -3.66 -3.05
C ASP A 87 6.15 -3.03 -1.66
N LEU A 88 7.28 -2.42 -1.30
CA LEU A 88 7.51 -1.92 0.06
C LEU A 88 7.75 -0.40 0.06
N TYR A 89 6.83 0.31 0.70
CA TYR A 89 6.82 1.77 0.74
C TYR A 89 6.89 2.30 2.17
N GLY A 90 7.67 3.35 2.37
CA GLY A 90 7.65 4.14 3.60
C GLY A 90 6.88 5.43 3.36
N LEU A 91 5.99 5.79 4.27
CA LEU A 91 5.18 7.00 4.14
C LEU A 91 5.07 7.77 5.45
N LYS A 92 4.95 9.09 5.30
CA LYS A 92 4.62 10.02 6.38
C LYS A 92 3.28 10.65 6.12
N ALA A 93 2.33 10.46 7.02
CA ALA A 93 1.01 11.06 6.92
C ALA A 93 0.42 11.34 8.30
N LYS A 94 -0.52 12.28 8.36
CA LYS A 94 -1.37 12.52 9.55
C LYS A 94 -2.63 11.65 9.56
N LEU A 95 -2.74 10.77 8.58
CA LEU A 95 -3.84 9.83 8.39
C LEU A 95 -3.64 8.60 9.27
N ASP A 96 -4.72 7.87 9.54
CA ASP A 96 -4.63 6.55 10.15
C ASP A 96 -4.44 5.43 9.11
N ALA A 97 -4.14 4.22 9.60
CA ALA A 97 -3.89 3.06 8.74
C ALA A 97 -5.08 2.70 7.85
N ASP A 98 -6.31 2.89 8.32
CA ASP A 98 -7.54 2.60 7.55
C ASP A 98 -7.70 3.62 6.41
N GLU A 99 -7.44 4.91 6.67
CA GLU A 99 -7.43 5.96 5.66
C GLU A 99 -6.36 5.72 4.59
N ILE A 100 -5.14 5.36 5.00
CA ILE A 100 -4.05 5.02 4.07
C ILE A 100 -4.43 3.79 3.23
N THR A 101 -4.96 2.75 3.87
CA THR A 101 -5.45 1.55 3.21
C THR A 101 -6.47 1.89 2.14
N GLU A 102 -7.44 2.74 2.47
CA GLU A 102 -8.47 3.17 1.53
C GLU A 102 -7.86 3.89 0.32
N ILE A 103 -6.91 4.80 0.55
CA ILE A 103 -6.22 5.53 -0.52
C ILE A 103 -5.49 4.57 -1.46
N VAL A 104 -4.68 3.68 -0.91
CA VAL A 104 -3.89 2.73 -1.69
C VAL A 104 -4.81 1.81 -2.49
N MET A 105 -5.82 1.22 -1.86
CA MET A 105 -6.76 0.32 -2.53
C MET A 105 -7.59 1.02 -3.61
N THR A 106 -7.98 2.29 -3.40
CA THR A 106 -8.66 3.08 -4.43
C THR A 106 -7.76 3.36 -5.63
N GLN A 107 -6.47 3.65 -5.42
CA GLN A 107 -5.52 3.82 -6.52
C GLN A 107 -5.26 2.51 -7.28
N VAL A 108 -5.15 1.38 -6.55
CA VAL A 108 -5.05 0.04 -7.15
C VAL A 108 -6.27 -0.22 -8.05
N GLU A 109 -7.48 -0.04 -7.54
CA GLU A 109 -8.73 -0.23 -8.29
C GLU A 109 -8.84 0.70 -9.52
N ALA A 110 -8.25 1.89 -9.46
CA ALA A 110 -8.22 2.80 -10.61
C ALA A 110 -7.27 2.32 -11.72
N LEU A 111 -6.19 1.63 -11.35
CA LEU A 111 -5.11 1.17 -12.24
C LEU A 111 -5.30 -0.26 -12.79
N VAL A 112 -6.15 -1.07 -12.15
CA VAL A 112 -6.65 -2.35 -12.68
C VAL A 112 -7.70 -2.10 -13.78
#